data_AF-A0A258QEV7-F1
#
_entry.id   AF-A0A258QEV7-F1
#
_cell.length_a   1.000
_cell.length_b   1.000
_cell.length_c   1.000
_cell.angle_alpha   90.00
_cell.angle_beta   90.00
_cell.angle_gamma   90.00
#
_symmetry.space_group_name_H-M   'P 1'
#
loop_
_entity.id
_entity.type
_entity.pdbx_description
1 polymer ?
#
loop_
_entity_poly.entity_id
_entity_poly.type
_entity_poly.pdbx_seq_one_letter_code
_entity_poly.pdbx_strand_id
1 'polypeptide(L)'
;TETQIISNELGKILRIEPRLRNDAHRLIEECMLTANVCAADFIEKNKHLSLYRVHGEPSEEKLVTLRQVLRTSGLSLGGGEKPKPKDFAKLMREIKDRPDANMLQSVVLRAMQQAMYQPDNEGHFGLAYPAYSHFTSPIRRYPDLLTHRVIKAILAKKPYTPVLPPKVPLNLTLPRKGKGRENAVNAKKSHQDAKDASAKGARLPKGANAALPIWGQLGVHCSSNERRADEASRDVEAWLKCYYMRDHLGQEYAGTVTGVASFGLFVQLENLFVEGMIHVTELGGDYFQYDEARQELRGERTGIRYRLGDRVHVLVSRVDLDARKIEFSLVKSVGLEPGGTTNRRQIILASDTGRPNKKAAPKKGRTSSKEPQKHAGVNVNAAKSAGNLGAN
;
A
#
# COMPACT_ATOMS: atom_id res chain seq x y z
N THR A 1 2.41 10.65 -0.83
CA THR A 1 2.29 11.23 0.52
C THR A 1 1.26 10.46 1.29
N GLU A 2 1.51 10.10 2.55
CA GLU A 2 0.48 9.49 3.41
C GLU A 2 -0.65 10.49 3.68
N THR A 3 -1.87 9.98 3.81
CA THR A 3 -3.08 10.79 4.01
C THR A 3 -3.73 10.47 5.35
N GLN A 4 -4.40 11.45 5.93
CA GLN A 4 -5.25 11.30 7.09
C GLN A 4 -6.71 11.55 6.69
N ILE A 5 -7.59 10.62 7.06
CA ILE A 5 -9.03 10.74 6.86
C ILE A 5 -9.63 11.41 8.10
N ILE A 6 -10.25 12.58 7.89
CA ILE A 6 -11.02 13.27 8.94
C ILE A 6 -12.48 12.87 8.78
N SER A 7 -13.02 12.20 9.80
CA SER A 7 -14.40 11.69 9.79
C SER A 7 -15.27 12.46 10.78
N ASN A 8 -16.58 12.46 10.55
CA ASN A 8 -17.56 12.90 11.54
C ASN A 8 -17.87 11.79 12.57
N GLU A 9 -18.75 12.08 13.53
CA GLU A 9 -19.18 11.13 14.58
C GLU A 9 -19.83 9.85 14.04
N LEU A 10 -20.38 9.90 12.83
CA LEU A 10 -21.00 8.75 12.15
C LEU A 10 -20.00 7.95 11.30
N GLY A 11 -18.70 8.31 11.32
CA GLY A 11 -17.66 7.65 10.52
C GLY A 11 -17.67 8.01 9.03
N LYS A 12 -18.41 9.04 8.60
CA LYS A 12 -18.37 9.54 7.22
C LYS A 12 -17.18 10.47 7.04
N ILE A 13 -16.45 10.32 5.95
CA ILE A 13 -15.35 11.22 5.56
C ILE A 13 -15.90 12.65 5.38
N LEU A 14 -15.32 13.60 6.12
CA LEU A 14 -15.50 15.04 5.89
C LEU A 14 -14.48 15.56 4.89
N ARG A 15 -13.21 15.16 5.05
CA ARG A 15 -12.11 15.52 4.15
C ARG A 15 -10.92 14.58 4.32
N ILE A 16 -10.04 14.57 3.32
CA ILE A 16 -8.80 13.80 3.31
C ILE A 16 -7.65 14.80 3.19
N GLU A 17 -6.72 14.76 4.14
CA GLU A 17 -5.62 15.72 4.23
C GLU A 17 -4.27 15.00 4.15
N PRO A 18 -3.21 15.66 3.64
CA PRO A 18 -1.86 15.09 3.70
C PRO A 18 -1.38 15.06 5.15
N ARG A 19 -0.81 13.93 5.57
CA ARG A 19 -0.23 13.81 6.91
C ARG A 19 1.08 14.57 6.99
N LEU A 20 1.17 15.54 7.90
CA LEU A 20 2.39 16.32 8.12
C LEU A 20 3.38 15.52 8.98
N ARG A 21 4.55 15.22 8.43
CA ARG A 21 5.68 14.63 9.15
C ARG A 21 6.69 15.72 9.50
N ASN A 22 6.72 16.11 10.77
CA ASN A 22 7.63 17.12 11.32
C ASN A 22 8.87 16.49 12.00
N ASP A 23 9.76 17.32 12.52
CA ASP A 23 11.01 16.88 13.15
C ASP A 23 10.80 16.12 14.47
N ALA A 24 9.70 16.36 15.19
CA ALA A 24 9.37 15.56 16.39
C ALA A 24 9.08 14.10 16.02
N HIS A 25 8.38 13.85 14.91
CA HIS A 25 8.16 12.49 14.41
C HIS A 25 9.49 11.83 14.02
N ARG A 26 10.37 12.57 13.34
CA ARG A 26 11.69 12.08 12.91
C ARG A 26 12.58 11.75 14.10
N LEU A 27 12.61 12.63 15.12
CA LEU A 27 13.38 12.41 16.35
C LEU A 27 13.00 11.09 17.02
N ILE A 28 11.69 10.87 17.23
CA ILE A 28 11.21 9.63 17.83
C ILE A 28 11.58 8.42 16.97
N GLU A 29 11.39 8.51 15.66
CA GLU A 29 11.76 7.44 14.72
C GLU A 29 13.23 7.06 14.81
N GLU A 30 14.16 8.03 14.79
CA GLU A 30 15.60 7.79 14.92
C GLU A 30 15.97 7.15 16.27
N CYS A 31 15.36 7.60 17.37
CA CYS A 31 15.53 6.96 18.67
C CYS A 31 15.04 5.51 18.65
N MET A 32 13.91 5.23 18.00
CA MET A 32 13.38 3.87 17.90
C MET A 32 14.24 2.98 17.01
N LEU A 33 14.74 3.50 15.89
CA LEU A 33 15.67 2.79 15.00
C LEU A 33 16.93 2.39 15.76
N THR A 34 17.52 3.33 16.52
CA THR A 34 18.70 3.07 17.34
C THR A 34 18.44 1.94 18.36
N ALA A 35 17.33 2.00 19.10
CA ALA A 35 16.98 0.97 20.06
C ALA A 35 16.75 -0.42 19.42
N ASN A 36 16.12 -0.45 18.24
CA ASN A 36 15.90 -1.67 17.47
C ASN A 36 17.22 -2.30 16.97
N VAL A 37 18.18 -1.48 16.53
CA VAL A 37 19.53 -1.94 16.16
C VAL A 37 20.26 -2.49 17.38
N CYS A 38 20.26 -1.77 18.50
CA CYS A 38 20.88 -2.25 19.74
C CYS A 38 20.28 -3.59 20.21
N ALA A 39 18.97 -3.77 20.09
CA ALA A 39 18.31 -5.04 20.41
C ALA A 39 18.77 -6.18 19.49
N ALA A 40 18.87 -5.92 18.18
CA ALA A 40 19.34 -6.92 17.21
C ALA A 40 20.80 -7.31 17.49
N ASP A 41 21.68 -6.33 17.66
CA ASP A 41 23.10 -6.54 17.96
C ASP A 41 23.30 -7.30 19.28
N PHE A 42 22.50 -6.98 20.31
CA PHE A 42 22.56 -7.66 21.60
C PHE A 42 22.19 -9.14 21.48
N ILE A 43 21.15 -9.46 20.70
CA ILE A 43 20.72 -10.84 20.47
C ILE A 43 21.77 -11.60 19.65
N GLU A 44 22.31 -10.99 18.60
CA GLU A 44 23.31 -11.59 17.70
C GLU A 44 24.61 -11.90 18.44
N LYS A 45 25.13 -10.95 19.25
CA LYS A 45 26.34 -11.15 20.08
C LYS A 45 26.20 -12.30 21.07
N ASN A 46 25.00 -12.52 21.60
CA ASN A 46 24.71 -13.61 22.52
C ASN A 46 24.32 -14.92 21.81
N LYS A 47 24.35 -14.96 20.47
CA LYS A 47 24.04 -16.13 19.62
C LYS A 47 22.69 -16.77 19.96
N HIS A 48 21.72 -15.96 20.35
CA HIS A 48 20.38 -16.43 20.71
C HIS A 48 19.44 -16.32 19.51
N LEU A 49 18.57 -17.31 19.32
CA LEU A 49 17.53 -17.25 18.29
C LEU A 49 16.47 -16.20 18.66
N SER A 50 16.03 -15.44 17.66
CA SER A 50 14.94 -14.44 17.74
C SER A 50 14.38 -14.18 16.34
N LEU A 51 13.39 -13.30 16.21
CA LEU A 51 12.95 -12.78 14.90
C LEU A 51 13.67 -11.48 14.56
N TYR A 52 14.38 -11.48 13.44
CA TYR A 52 14.88 -10.28 12.78
C TYR A 52 13.82 -9.72 11.83
N ARG A 53 13.85 -8.40 11.64
CA ARG A 53 13.09 -7.73 10.60
C ARG A 53 14.00 -7.59 9.38
N VAL A 54 13.87 -8.54 8.46
CA VAL A 54 14.72 -8.68 7.30
C VAL A 54 14.10 -7.96 6.11
N HIS A 55 14.92 -7.25 5.35
CA HIS A 55 14.56 -6.69 4.06
C HIS A 55 15.65 -7.07 3.05
N GLY A 56 15.36 -8.05 2.21
CA GLY A 56 16.32 -8.57 1.24
C GLY A 56 16.68 -7.58 0.13
N GLU A 57 17.74 -7.92 -0.61
CA GLU A 57 18.17 -7.19 -1.82
C GLU A 57 17.07 -7.28 -2.92
N PRO A 58 16.95 -6.26 -3.79
CA PRO A 58 16.12 -6.34 -4.99
C PRO A 58 16.46 -7.58 -5.83
N SER A 59 15.45 -8.21 -6.45
CA SER A 59 15.70 -9.36 -7.33
C SER A 59 16.35 -8.93 -8.64
N GLU A 60 17.11 -9.82 -9.27
CA GLU A 60 17.80 -9.55 -10.54
C GLU A 60 16.86 -9.04 -11.62
N GLU A 61 15.69 -9.68 -11.78
CA GLU A 61 14.63 -9.24 -12.70
C GLU A 61 14.23 -7.78 -12.45
N LYS A 62 13.96 -7.41 -11.18
CA LYS A 62 13.57 -6.04 -10.82
C LYS A 62 14.70 -5.04 -11.04
N LEU A 63 15.95 -5.44 -10.83
CA LEU A 63 17.13 -4.60 -11.10
C LEU A 63 17.31 -4.34 -12.60
N VAL A 64 17.09 -5.36 -13.43
CA VAL A 64 17.15 -5.22 -14.90
C VAL A 64 16.10 -4.22 -15.37
N THR A 65 14.84 -4.38 -14.95
CA THR A 65 13.77 -3.43 -15.29
C THR A 65 14.09 -2.01 -14.80
N LEU A 66 14.55 -1.87 -13.55
CA LEU A 66 14.94 -0.56 -13.01
C LEU A 66 16.05 0.09 -13.85
N ARG A 67 17.12 -0.64 -14.18
CA ARG A 67 18.21 -0.12 -15.02
C ARG A 67 17.73 0.30 -16.40
N GLN A 68 16.77 -0.42 -16.98
CA GLN A 68 16.19 -0.07 -18.27
C GLN A 68 15.43 1.27 -18.20
N VAL A 69 14.60 1.47 -17.18
CA VAL A 69 13.88 2.73 -16.95
C VAL A 69 14.84 3.90 -16.66
N LEU A 70 15.91 3.65 -15.90
CA LEU A 70 16.91 4.69 -15.62
C LEU A 70 17.64 5.11 -16.91
N ARG A 71 18.02 4.15 -17.76
CA ARG A 71 18.69 4.44 -19.05
C ARG A 71 17.84 5.30 -19.97
N THR A 72 16.53 5.05 -20.07
CA THR A 72 15.63 5.89 -20.88
C THR A 72 15.51 7.31 -20.35
N SER A 73 15.80 7.52 -19.07
CA SER A 73 15.79 8.82 -18.38
C SER A 73 17.18 9.48 -18.30
N GLY A 74 18.20 8.86 -18.90
CA GLY A 74 19.59 9.34 -18.88
C GLY A 74 20.31 9.15 -17.54
N LEU A 75 19.82 8.24 -16.69
CA LEU A 75 20.39 7.90 -15.38
C LEU A 75 20.98 6.49 -15.38
N SER A 76 21.86 6.22 -14.42
CA SER A 76 22.42 4.89 -14.21
C SER A 76 22.49 4.56 -12.73
N LEU A 77 22.25 3.30 -12.38
CA LEU A 77 22.46 2.78 -11.03
C LEU A 77 23.88 2.21 -10.94
N GLY A 78 24.68 2.77 -10.03
CA GLY A 78 26.03 2.27 -9.71
C GLY A 78 26.04 0.93 -8.99
N GLY A 79 27.22 0.46 -8.57
CA GLY A 79 27.34 -0.76 -7.74
C GLY A 79 27.37 -2.09 -8.50
N GLY A 80 27.60 -2.07 -9.82
CA GLY A 80 27.76 -3.29 -10.63
C GLY A 80 26.50 -4.15 -10.64
N GLU A 81 26.64 -5.48 -10.66
CA GLU A 81 25.51 -6.42 -10.68
C GLU A 81 24.67 -6.37 -9.40
N LYS A 82 25.33 -6.23 -8.23
CA LYS A 82 24.71 -6.23 -6.89
C LYS A 82 24.87 -4.87 -6.19
N PRO A 83 24.04 -3.87 -6.57
CA PRO A 83 24.10 -2.53 -5.99
C PRO A 83 23.80 -2.55 -4.48
N LYS A 84 24.47 -1.68 -3.73
CA LYS A 84 24.31 -1.54 -2.28
C LYS A 84 23.40 -0.36 -1.93
N PRO A 85 22.87 -0.27 -0.70
CA PRO A 85 21.97 0.82 -0.31
C PRO A 85 22.56 2.23 -0.56
N LYS A 86 23.89 2.38 -0.46
CA LYS A 86 24.60 3.64 -0.76
C LYS A 86 24.48 4.05 -2.23
N ASP A 87 24.44 3.10 -3.16
CA ASP A 87 24.27 3.38 -4.60
C ASP A 87 22.86 3.90 -4.89
N PHE A 88 21.85 3.29 -4.26
CA PHE A 88 20.47 3.79 -4.32
C PHE A 88 20.33 5.17 -3.68
N ALA A 89 20.97 5.41 -2.53
CA ALA A 89 20.94 6.72 -1.89
C ALA A 89 21.63 7.81 -2.73
N LYS A 90 22.68 7.46 -3.48
CA LYS A 90 23.31 8.37 -4.45
C LYS A 90 22.33 8.68 -5.59
N LEU A 91 21.73 7.66 -6.19
CA LEU A 91 20.74 7.83 -7.25
C LEU A 91 19.55 8.69 -6.80
N MET A 92 19.04 8.49 -5.59
CA MET A 92 17.93 9.28 -5.04
C MET A 92 18.27 10.76 -4.87
N ARG A 93 19.54 11.10 -4.59
CA ARG A 93 20.00 12.50 -4.57
C ARG A 93 20.04 13.11 -5.96
N GLU A 94 20.48 12.36 -6.96
CA GLU A 94 20.48 12.80 -8.37
C GLU A 94 19.06 12.99 -8.93
N ILE A 95 18.08 12.19 -8.45
CA ILE A 95 16.68 12.27 -8.87
C ILE A 95 15.95 13.47 -8.24
N LYS A 96 16.34 13.91 -7.04
CA LYS A 96 15.54 14.82 -6.18
C LYS A 96 15.07 16.10 -6.87
N ASP A 97 15.92 16.75 -7.64
CA ASP A 97 15.66 18.07 -8.23
C ASP A 97 15.16 18.00 -9.68
N ARG A 98 14.90 16.78 -10.18
CA ARG A 98 14.43 16.57 -11.55
C ARG A 98 12.91 16.73 -11.70
N PRO A 99 12.41 17.17 -12.86
CA PRO A 99 10.96 17.28 -13.10
C PRO A 99 10.23 15.92 -13.07
N ASP A 100 10.95 14.82 -13.34
CA ASP A 100 10.47 13.44 -13.35
C ASP A 100 10.73 12.70 -12.01
N ALA A 101 11.08 13.43 -10.94
CA ALA A 101 11.47 12.86 -9.65
C ALA A 101 10.44 11.87 -9.09
N ASN A 102 9.16 12.24 -9.04
CA ASN A 102 8.10 11.40 -8.48
C ASN A 102 7.98 10.04 -9.20
N MET A 103 8.09 10.06 -10.53
CA MET A 103 8.07 8.87 -11.37
C MET A 103 9.24 7.95 -11.03
N LEU A 104 10.46 8.50 -11.08
CA LEU A 104 11.69 7.74 -10.86
C LEU A 104 11.78 7.17 -9.43
N GLN A 105 11.37 7.95 -8.42
CA GLN A 105 11.30 7.49 -7.03
C GLN A 105 10.31 6.33 -6.87
N SER A 106 9.14 6.41 -7.49
CA SER A 106 8.16 5.32 -7.48
C SER A 106 8.73 4.04 -8.11
N VAL A 107 9.42 4.13 -9.24
CA VAL A 107 10.05 2.98 -9.90
C VAL A 107 11.15 2.37 -9.01
N VAL A 108 11.99 3.20 -8.39
CA VAL A 108 13.02 2.75 -7.43
C VAL A 108 12.38 1.99 -6.25
N LEU A 109 11.31 2.54 -5.67
CA LEU A 109 10.61 1.90 -4.54
C LEU A 109 9.95 0.58 -4.95
N ARG A 110 9.37 0.48 -6.15
CA ARG A 110 8.77 -0.77 -6.66
C ARG A 110 9.81 -1.88 -6.88
N ALA A 111 11.07 -1.53 -7.15
CA ALA A 111 12.16 -2.48 -7.28
C ALA A 111 12.56 -3.12 -5.93
N MET A 112 12.22 -2.50 -4.79
CA MET A 112 12.54 -3.03 -3.47
C MET A 112 11.72 -4.28 -3.12
N GLN A 113 12.23 -5.07 -2.18
CA GLN A 113 11.51 -6.20 -1.61
C GLN A 113 10.61 -5.76 -0.45
N GLN A 114 9.61 -6.57 -0.13
CA GLN A 114 8.86 -6.37 1.10
C GLN A 114 9.67 -6.94 2.28
N ALA A 115 9.71 -6.21 3.38
CA ALA A 115 10.33 -6.69 4.61
C ALA A 115 9.47 -7.79 5.28
N MET A 116 10.12 -8.71 5.99
CA MET A 116 9.48 -9.83 6.65
C MET A 116 10.18 -10.20 7.96
N TYR A 117 9.49 -10.93 8.82
CA TYR A 117 10.07 -11.49 10.04
C TYR A 117 10.68 -12.86 9.75
N GLN A 118 11.97 -13.03 10.06
CA GLN A 118 12.71 -14.27 9.84
C GLN A 118 13.66 -14.55 11.01
N PRO A 119 13.93 -15.83 11.34
CA PRO A 119 14.92 -16.17 12.36
C PRO A 119 16.36 -15.92 11.92
N ASP A 120 16.63 -16.06 10.62
CA ASP A 120 17.93 -15.82 10.03
C ASP A 120 18.12 -14.33 9.77
N ASN A 121 19.26 -13.78 10.20
CA ASN A 121 19.62 -12.40 9.92
C ASN A 121 20.20 -12.29 8.50
N GLU A 122 19.45 -11.68 7.57
CA GLU A 122 19.96 -11.31 6.23
C GLU A 122 20.13 -9.78 6.08
N GLY A 123 20.06 -9.03 7.18
CA GLY A 123 20.10 -7.58 7.20
C GLY A 123 18.85 -6.88 6.68
N HIS A 124 18.89 -5.55 6.68
CA HIS A 124 17.78 -4.70 6.26
C HIS A 124 18.22 -3.71 5.18
N PHE A 125 18.12 -4.11 3.91
CA PHE A 125 18.60 -3.35 2.75
C PHE A 125 18.05 -1.92 2.71
N GLY A 126 16.73 -1.74 2.90
CA GLY A 126 16.09 -0.43 2.83
C GLY A 126 16.51 0.58 3.92
N LEU A 127 17.07 0.09 5.04
CA LEU A 127 17.58 0.93 6.14
C LEU A 127 19.12 0.93 6.21
N ALA A 128 19.77 0.14 5.35
CA ALA A 128 21.22 -0.06 5.35
C ALA A 128 21.80 -0.58 6.70
N TYR A 129 21.03 -1.36 7.46
CA TYR A 129 21.51 -2.00 8.70
C TYR A 129 21.89 -3.47 8.47
N PRO A 130 23.02 -3.95 9.04
CA PRO A 130 23.44 -5.35 8.95
C PRO A 130 22.58 -6.28 9.81
N ALA A 131 22.03 -5.77 10.91
CA ALA A 131 21.10 -6.47 11.79
C ALA A 131 20.01 -5.49 12.23
N TYR A 132 18.75 -5.93 12.21
CA TYR A 132 17.62 -5.10 12.65
C TYR A 132 16.48 -5.97 13.17
N SER A 133 15.94 -5.62 14.34
CA SER A 133 14.84 -6.34 14.99
C SER A 133 13.86 -5.34 15.59
N HIS A 134 12.56 -5.57 15.42
CA HIS A 134 11.58 -4.74 16.10
C HIS A 134 11.55 -5.06 17.60
N PHE A 135 11.67 -4.02 18.42
CA PHE A 135 11.72 -4.08 19.88
C PHE A 135 10.84 -3.03 20.55
N THR A 136 10.61 -1.87 19.92
CA THR A 136 10.04 -0.69 20.56
C THR A 136 8.51 -0.63 20.65
N SER A 137 7.77 -1.68 20.26
CA SER A 137 6.30 -1.67 20.26
C SER A 137 5.64 -3.00 20.66
N PRO A 138 5.98 -3.61 21.81
CA PRO A 138 5.44 -4.91 22.25
C PRO A 138 3.93 -4.92 22.51
N ILE A 139 3.31 -3.76 22.74
CA ILE A 139 1.87 -3.63 22.97
C ILE A 139 1.06 -3.94 21.70
N ARG A 140 1.60 -3.60 20.52
CA ARG A 140 0.89 -3.67 19.23
C ARG A 140 1.54 -4.60 18.20
N ARG A 141 2.69 -5.18 18.52
CA ARG A 141 3.43 -6.12 17.65
C ARG A 141 3.92 -7.30 18.47
N TYR A 142 3.46 -8.50 18.09
CA TYR A 142 3.88 -9.75 18.72
C TYR A 142 5.39 -10.06 18.57
N PRO A 143 6.05 -9.77 17.43
CA PRO A 143 7.50 -9.93 17.30
C PRO A 143 8.28 -9.19 18.38
N ASP A 144 7.94 -7.93 18.67
CA ASP A 144 8.58 -7.13 19.72
C ASP A 144 8.43 -7.80 21.09
N LEU A 145 7.26 -8.37 21.40
CA LEU A 145 7.06 -9.12 22.64
C LEU A 145 7.99 -10.34 22.74
N LEU A 146 8.21 -11.05 21.63
CA LEU A 146 9.15 -12.17 21.57
C LEU A 146 10.59 -11.68 21.76
N THR A 147 10.98 -10.58 21.11
CA THR A 147 12.28 -9.92 21.29
C THR A 147 12.52 -9.56 22.76
N HIS A 148 11.52 -8.99 23.44
CA HIS A 148 11.61 -8.68 24.87
C HIS A 148 11.84 -9.93 25.73
N ARG A 149 11.15 -11.04 25.43
CA ARG A 149 11.32 -12.31 26.16
C ARG A 149 12.72 -12.90 25.93
N VAL A 150 13.23 -12.85 24.71
CA VAL A 150 14.60 -13.26 24.38
C VAL A 150 15.62 -12.44 25.17
N ILE A 151 15.52 -11.11 25.14
CA ILE A 151 16.45 -10.23 25.87
C ILE A 151 16.41 -10.52 27.37
N LYS A 152 15.22 -10.67 27.97
CA LYS A 152 15.09 -11.03 29.39
C LYS A 152 15.72 -12.39 29.70
N ALA A 153 15.60 -13.37 28.82
CA ALA A 153 16.20 -14.68 29.00
C ALA A 153 17.73 -14.64 28.92
N ILE A 154 18.28 -13.87 27.96
CA ILE A 154 19.72 -13.61 27.85
C ILE A 154 20.26 -12.97 29.14
N LEU A 155 19.59 -11.92 29.63
CA LEU A 155 19.97 -11.25 30.88
C LEU A 155 19.92 -12.19 32.09
N ALA A 156 18.93 -13.10 32.14
CA ALA A 156 18.82 -14.14 33.16
C ALA A 156 19.74 -15.34 32.93
N LYS A 157 20.56 -15.35 31.86
CA LYS A 157 21.42 -16.46 31.44
C LYS A 157 20.67 -17.79 31.28
N LYS A 158 19.44 -17.73 30.76
CA LYS A 158 18.57 -18.89 30.51
C LYS A 158 18.28 -19.04 29.02
N PRO A 159 18.17 -20.27 28.48
CA PRO A 159 17.68 -20.46 27.12
C PRO A 159 16.20 -20.09 27.04
N TYR A 160 15.79 -19.50 25.93
CA TYR A 160 14.37 -19.25 25.64
C TYR A 160 13.95 -19.83 24.29
N THR A 161 12.89 -20.63 24.33
CA THR A 161 12.21 -21.10 23.13
C THR A 161 10.73 -20.78 23.29
N PRO A 162 10.09 -20.09 22.34
CA PRO A 162 8.67 -19.85 22.37
C PRO A 162 7.89 -21.17 22.42
N VAL A 163 6.83 -21.22 23.23
CA VAL A 163 5.91 -22.35 23.24
C VAL A 163 4.74 -22.03 22.32
N LEU A 164 4.52 -22.87 21.31
CA LEU A 164 3.36 -22.80 20.44
C LEU A 164 2.21 -23.60 21.08
N PRO A 165 1.10 -22.98 21.50
CA PRO A 165 -0.02 -23.73 22.04
C PRO A 165 -0.64 -24.59 20.94
N PRO A 166 -0.92 -25.88 21.20
CA PRO A 166 -1.38 -26.82 20.16
C PRO A 166 -2.74 -26.45 19.55
N LYS A 167 -3.53 -25.63 20.24
CA LYS A 167 -4.88 -25.20 19.82
C LYS A 167 -4.89 -23.85 19.08
N VAL A 168 -3.77 -23.15 18.95
CA VAL A 168 -3.74 -21.84 18.28
C VAL A 168 -3.45 -22.05 16.80
N PRO A 169 -4.37 -21.70 15.89
CA PRO A 169 -4.13 -21.83 14.46
C PRO A 169 -3.08 -20.81 14.01
N LEU A 170 -2.00 -21.29 13.41
CA LEU A 170 -1.00 -20.42 12.79
C LEU A 170 -1.42 -20.03 11.38
N ASN A 171 -1.51 -18.72 11.14
CA ASN A 171 -1.58 -18.14 9.80
C ASN A 171 -0.27 -18.36 9.02
N LEU A 172 -0.15 -19.51 8.35
CA LEU A 172 1.01 -19.86 7.51
C LEU A 172 0.75 -19.60 6.02
N THR A 173 0.00 -18.53 5.71
CA THR A 173 -0.31 -18.16 4.32
C THR A 173 0.99 -17.94 3.54
N LEU A 174 1.13 -18.66 2.42
CA LEU A 174 2.34 -18.69 1.61
C LEU A 174 2.45 -17.40 0.77
N PRO A 175 3.58 -16.67 0.83
CA PRO A 175 3.91 -15.67 -0.17
C PRO A 175 3.91 -16.27 -1.58
N ARG A 176 3.53 -15.47 -2.59
CA ARG A 176 3.41 -15.94 -3.98
C ARG A 176 4.75 -16.46 -4.55
N LYS A 177 5.88 -15.81 -4.27
CA LYS A 177 7.26 -16.17 -4.71
C LYS A 177 8.34 -15.70 -3.71
N GLY A 178 9.59 -16.17 -3.86
CA GLY A 178 10.79 -15.74 -3.12
C GLY A 178 11.12 -16.53 -1.85
N LYS A 179 12.23 -16.19 -1.16
CA LYS A 179 12.68 -16.85 0.10
C LYS A 179 11.61 -16.90 1.19
N GLY A 180 10.71 -15.91 1.24
CA GLY A 180 9.56 -15.93 2.16
C GLY A 180 8.58 -17.09 1.89
N ARG A 181 8.47 -17.56 0.64
CA ARG A 181 7.69 -18.76 0.28
C ARG A 181 8.39 -20.02 0.75
N GLU A 182 9.70 -20.14 0.55
CA GLU A 182 10.49 -21.29 1.05
C GLU A 182 10.36 -21.39 2.58
N ASN A 183 10.51 -20.28 3.29
CA ASN A 183 10.32 -20.24 4.74
C ASN A 183 8.88 -20.61 5.15
N ALA A 184 7.87 -20.17 4.41
CA ALA A 184 6.47 -20.55 4.64
C ALA A 184 6.19 -22.03 4.33
N VAL A 185 6.83 -22.62 3.31
CA VAL A 185 6.76 -24.06 3.01
C VAL A 185 7.43 -24.87 4.12
N ASN A 186 8.63 -24.49 4.53
CA ASN A 186 9.37 -25.15 5.61
C ASN A 186 8.64 -25.02 6.95
N ALA A 187 8.05 -23.85 7.24
CA ALA A 187 7.18 -23.64 8.39
C ALA A 187 5.93 -24.52 8.35
N LYS A 188 5.27 -24.65 7.18
CA LYS A 188 4.08 -25.48 7.02
C LYS A 188 4.39 -26.96 7.18
N LYS A 189 5.51 -27.42 6.59
CA LYS A 189 6.00 -28.81 6.72
C LYS A 189 6.32 -29.13 8.18
N SER A 190 7.16 -28.31 8.83
CA SER A 190 7.49 -28.51 10.25
C SER A 190 6.28 -28.43 11.19
N HIS A 191 5.26 -27.63 10.85
CA HIS A 191 4.02 -27.55 11.62
C HIS A 191 3.15 -28.80 11.45
N GLN A 192 3.10 -29.37 10.24
CA GLN A 192 2.41 -30.62 9.97
C GLN A 192 3.11 -31.79 10.68
N ASP A 193 4.43 -31.88 10.55
CA ASP A 193 5.24 -32.90 11.21
C ASP A 193 5.06 -32.85 12.75
N ALA A 194 4.98 -31.65 13.33
CA ALA A 194 4.73 -31.46 14.76
C ALA A 194 3.31 -31.88 15.18
N LYS A 195 2.29 -31.62 14.35
CA LYS A 195 0.92 -32.08 14.60
C LYS A 195 0.82 -33.60 14.58
N ASP A 196 1.46 -34.23 13.59
CA ASP A 196 1.45 -35.69 13.42
C ASP A 196 2.21 -36.39 14.55
N ALA A 197 3.33 -35.80 15.02
CA ALA A 197 4.05 -36.28 16.19
C ALA A 197 3.24 -36.16 17.49
N SER A 198 2.53 -35.04 17.68
CA SER A 198 1.64 -34.83 18.84
C SER A 198 0.48 -35.81 18.86
N ALA A 199 -0.13 -36.10 17.70
CA ALA A 199 -1.19 -37.09 17.55
C ALA A 199 -0.71 -38.53 17.86
N LYS A 200 0.58 -38.83 17.62
CA LYS A 200 1.21 -40.13 17.88
C LYS A 200 1.88 -40.24 19.26
N GLY A 201 1.76 -39.23 20.13
CA GLY A 201 2.37 -39.23 21.45
C GLY A 201 3.91 -39.18 21.46
N ALA A 202 4.54 -38.81 20.33
CA ALA A 202 5.98 -38.74 20.20
C ALA A 202 6.54 -37.45 20.84
N ARG A 203 7.63 -37.56 21.62
CA ARG A 203 8.32 -36.40 22.19
C ARG A 203 9.02 -35.60 21.09
N LEU A 204 8.66 -34.31 20.97
CA LEU A 204 9.37 -33.35 20.11
C LEU A 204 10.85 -33.26 20.54
N PRO A 205 11.79 -33.12 19.58
CA PRO A 205 13.21 -33.03 19.88
C PRO A 205 13.49 -31.82 20.80
N LYS A 206 14.45 -31.96 21.72
CA LYS A 206 14.91 -30.89 22.63
C LYS A 206 16.24 -30.33 22.13
N GLY A 207 16.44 -29.01 22.24
CA GLY A 207 17.69 -28.32 21.88
C GLY A 207 17.53 -27.26 20.78
N ALA A 208 18.64 -26.62 20.40
CA ALA A 208 18.67 -25.53 19.41
C ALA A 208 18.05 -25.91 18.04
N ASN A 209 18.23 -27.16 17.61
CA ASN A 209 17.65 -27.68 16.35
C ASN A 209 16.11 -27.77 16.36
N ALA A 210 15.48 -27.83 17.53
CA ALA A 210 14.02 -27.84 17.65
C ALA A 210 13.40 -26.43 17.75
N ALA A 211 14.21 -25.44 18.15
CA ALA A 211 13.76 -24.05 18.30
C ALA A 211 13.67 -23.33 16.94
N LEU A 212 14.56 -23.63 16.00
CA LEU A 212 14.61 -22.95 14.70
C LEU A 212 13.31 -23.12 13.87
N PRO A 213 12.70 -24.33 13.77
CA PRO A 213 11.41 -24.49 13.12
C PRO A 213 10.29 -23.67 13.78
N ILE A 214 10.28 -23.58 15.11
CA ILE A 214 9.29 -22.78 15.87
C ILE A 214 9.42 -21.29 15.52
N TRP A 215 10.66 -20.77 15.53
CA TRP A 215 10.91 -19.38 15.15
C TRP A 215 10.56 -19.12 13.67
N GLY A 216 10.85 -20.06 12.77
CA GLY A 216 10.43 -19.98 11.37
C GLY A 216 8.91 -19.89 11.21
N GLN A 217 8.16 -20.74 11.93
CA GLN A 217 6.69 -20.69 11.95
C GLN A 217 6.16 -19.36 12.49
N LEU A 218 6.75 -18.84 13.57
CA LEU A 218 6.37 -17.54 14.14
C LEU A 218 6.70 -16.37 13.21
N GLY A 219 7.83 -16.42 12.49
CA GLY A 219 8.20 -15.42 11.49
C GLY A 219 7.17 -15.33 10.36
N VAL A 220 6.78 -16.49 9.82
CA VAL A 220 5.75 -16.57 8.77
C VAL A 220 4.40 -16.11 9.31
N HIS A 221 4.02 -16.53 10.52
CA HIS A 221 2.78 -16.13 11.17
C HIS A 221 2.66 -14.62 11.34
N CYS A 222 3.71 -13.99 11.91
CA CYS A 222 3.73 -12.56 12.15
C CYS A 222 3.71 -11.77 10.84
N SER A 223 4.48 -12.21 9.84
CA SER A 223 4.53 -11.55 8.53
C SER A 223 3.20 -11.67 7.77
N SER A 224 2.52 -12.81 7.86
CA SER A 224 1.20 -13.01 7.24
C SER A 224 0.11 -12.20 7.92
N ASN A 225 0.16 -12.06 9.25
CA ASN A 225 -0.80 -11.23 9.97
C ASN A 225 -0.59 -9.73 9.75
N GLU A 226 0.67 -9.28 9.59
CA GLU A 226 0.98 -7.91 9.17
C GLU A 226 0.34 -7.60 7.82
N ARG A 227 0.56 -8.45 6.80
CA ARG A 227 -0.06 -8.28 5.48
C ARG A 227 -1.58 -8.30 5.54
N ARG A 228 -2.17 -9.21 6.30
CA ARG A 228 -3.63 -9.30 6.47
C ARG A 228 -4.20 -8.03 7.09
N ALA A 229 -3.51 -7.45 8.08
CA ALA A 229 -3.94 -6.20 8.71
C ALA A 229 -3.84 -5.02 7.73
N ASP A 230 -2.77 -4.95 6.95
CA ASP A 230 -2.61 -3.92 5.90
C ASP A 230 -3.69 -4.05 4.81
N GLU A 231 -3.98 -5.27 4.36
CA GLU A 231 -5.03 -5.56 3.37
C GLU A 231 -6.41 -5.17 3.89
N ALA A 232 -6.75 -5.52 5.13
CA ALA A 232 -8.02 -5.13 5.74
C ALA A 232 -8.14 -3.61 5.92
N SER A 233 -7.04 -2.93 6.26
CA SER A 233 -7.03 -1.46 6.44
C SER A 233 -7.22 -0.74 5.10
N ARG A 234 -6.46 -1.14 4.06
CA ARG A 234 -6.70 -0.69 2.67
C ARG A 234 -8.12 -0.99 2.23
N ASP A 235 -8.63 -2.12 2.71
CA ASP A 235 -9.98 -2.66 2.56
C ASP A 235 -11.06 -1.59 2.77
N VAL A 236 -11.05 -1.15 4.03
CA VAL A 236 -11.94 -0.15 4.61
C VAL A 236 -11.67 1.23 4.03
N GLU A 237 -10.40 1.61 3.86
CA GLU A 237 -10.05 2.90 3.26
C GLU A 237 -10.58 3.04 1.83
N ALA A 238 -10.46 2.00 1.01
CA ALA A 238 -10.98 2.00 -0.36
C ALA A 238 -12.51 2.16 -0.37
N TRP A 239 -13.21 1.43 0.51
CA TRP A 239 -14.65 1.55 0.66
C TRP A 239 -15.07 2.96 1.11
N LEU A 240 -14.42 3.52 2.13
CA LEU A 240 -14.72 4.87 2.63
C LEU A 240 -14.47 5.94 1.56
N LYS A 241 -13.38 5.81 0.77
CA LYS A 241 -13.09 6.70 -0.36
C LYS A 241 -14.13 6.59 -1.45
N CYS A 242 -14.60 5.38 -1.79
CA CYS A 242 -15.70 5.20 -2.75
C CYS A 242 -16.99 5.84 -2.24
N TYR A 243 -17.33 5.61 -0.97
CA TYR A 243 -18.51 6.22 -0.34
C TYR A 243 -18.45 7.75 -0.38
N TYR A 244 -17.28 8.33 -0.14
CA TYR A 244 -17.05 9.77 -0.25
C TYR A 244 -17.15 10.29 -1.70
N MET A 245 -16.63 9.54 -2.67
CA MET A 245 -16.68 9.93 -4.09
C MET A 245 -18.06 9.84 -4.73
N ARG A 246 -19.00 9.09 -4.14
CA ARG A 246 -20.38 9.02 -4.63
C ARG A 246 -21.04 10.41 -4.73
N ASP A 247 -20.77 11.26 -3.75
CA ASP A 247 -21.33 12.63 -3.70
C ASP A 247 -20.62 13.57 -4.71
N HIS A 248 -19.58 13.08 -5.41
CA HIS A 248 -18.76 13.81 -6.37
C HIS A 248 -18.89 13.27 -7.82
N LEU A 249 -19.86 12.39 -8.07
CA LEU A 249 -20.15 11.86 -9.41
C LEU A 249 -20.45 13.01 -10.40
N GLY A 250 -19.86 12.95 -11.60
CA GLY A 250 -20.04 13.95 -12.66
C GLY A 250 -19.27 15.27 -12.45
N GLN A 251 -18.41 15.35 -11.43
CA GLN A 251 -17.50 16.48 -11.22
C GLN A 251 -16.15 16.23 -11.88
N GLU A 252 -15.50 17.31 -12.29
CA GLU A 252 -14.17 17.28 -12.93
C GLU A 252 -13.07 17.65 -11.94
N TYR A 253 -11.95 16.94 -12.01
CA TYR A 253 -10.80 17.13 -11.15
C TYR A 253 -9.50 17.11 -11.95
N ALA A 254 -8.51 17.87 -11.48
CA ALA A 254 -7.12 17.62 -11.84
C ALA A 254 -6.63 16.37 -11.09
N GLY A 255 -5.79 15.59 -11.74
CA GLY A 255 -5.19 14.39 -11.16
C GLY A 255 -3.82 14.11 -11.75
N THR A 256 -3.03 13.32 -11.03
CA THR A 256 -1.73 12.85 -11.48
C THR A 256 -1.78 11.35 -11.74
N VAL A 257 -1.22 10.89 -12.87
CA VAL A 257 -1.12 9.46 -13.19
C VAL A 257 -0.17 8.79 -12.19
N THR A 258 -0.68 7.86 -11.37
CA THR A 258 0.06 7.09 -10.36
C THR A 258 0.43 5.68 -10.83
N GLY A 259 -0.20 5.21 -11.90
CA GLY A 259 0.07 3.89 -12.47
C GLY A 259 -0.35 3.83 -13.93
N VAL A 260 0.38 3.02 -14.68
CA VAL A 260 0.11 2.75 -16.09
C VAL A 260 0.08 1.23 -16.26
N ALA A 261 -0.96 0.72 -16.91
CA ALA A 261 -1.12 -0.69 -17.22
C ALA A 261 -1.60 -0.85 -18.67
N SER A 262 -1.52 -2.06 -19.21
CA SER A 262 -2.01 -2.34 -20.57
C SER A 262 -3.50 -2.04 -20.78
N PHE A 263 -4.30 -2.11 -19.72
CA PHE A 263 -5.75 -1.88 -19.78
C PHE A 263 -6.17 -0.45 -19.39
N GLY A 264 -5.26 0.43 -18.97
CA GLY A 264 -5.63 1.78 -18.56
C GLY A 264 -4.62 2.52 -17.68
N LEU A 265 -5.07 3.65 -17.15
CA LEU A 265 -4.30 4.55 -16.28
C LEU A 265 -4.92 4.59 -14.90
N PHE A 266 -4.08 4.61 -13.87
CA PHE A 266 -4.49 4.94 -12.51
C PHE A 266 -4.15 6.40 -12.25
N VAL A 267 -5.12 7.16 -11.74
CA VAL A 267 -5.01 8.60 -11.53
C VAL A 267 -5.39 8.90 -10.09
N GLN A 268 -4.54 9.62 -9.39
CA GLN A 268 -4.83 10.17 -8.07
C GLN A 268 -5.29 11.62 -8.22
N LEU A 269 -6.46 11.94 -7.67
CA LEU A 269 -7.03 13.28 -7.71
C LEU A 269 -6.23 14.25 -6.83
N GLU A 270 -5.94 15.43 -7.37
CA GLU A 270 -5.33 16.54 -6.62
C GLU A 270 -6.34 16.98 -5.53
N ASN A 271 -5.84 17.24 -4.32
CA ASN A 271 -6.59 17.64 -3.11
C ASN A 271 -7.48 16.58 -2.45
N LEU A 272 -8.06 15.63 -3.19
CA LEU A 272 -8.88 14.57 -2.59
C LEU A 272 -8.06 13.33 -2.21
N PHE A 273 -6.89 13.13 -2.83
CA PHE A 273 -6.02 11.97 -2.62
C PHE A 273 -6.73 10.61 -2.78
N VAL A 274 -7.78 10.61 -3.61
CA VAL A 274 -8.50 9.40 -4.03
C VAL A 274 -7.95 8.95 -5.37
N GLU A 275 -7.76 7.65 -5.51
CA GLU A 275 -7.29 7.03 -6.74
C GLU A 275 -8.47 6.38 -7.48
N GLY A 276 -8.47 6.51 -8.79
CA GLY A 276 -9.43 5.86 -9.69
C GLY A 276 -8.78 5.49 -11.01
N MET A 277 -9.50 4.74 -11.83
CA MET A 277 -8.97 4.15 -13.06
C MET A 277 -9.65 4.73 -14.30
N ILE A 278 -8.85 5.13 -15.29
CA ILE A 278 -9.31 5.42 -16.64
C ILE A 278 -9.05 4.17 -17.49
N HIS A 279 -10.11 3.55 -17.98
CA HIS A 279 -9.98 2.40 -18.88
C HIS A 279 -9.44 2.85 -20.24
N VAL A 280 -8.68 1.99 -20.93
CA VAL A 280 -8.05 2.34 -22.23
C VAL A 280 -9.06 2.81 -23.29
N THR A 281 -10.29 2.32 -23.25
CA THR A 281 -11.37 2.74 -24.16
C THR A 281 -11.80 4.19 -23.95
N GLU A 282 -11.62 4.72 -22.74
CA GLU A 282 -11.94 6.12 -22.40
C GLU A 282 -10.81 7.09 -22.80
N LEU A 283 -9.63 6.58 -23.17
CA LEU A 283 -8.50 7.40 -23.62
C LEU A 283 -8.67 7.90 -25.06
N GLY A 284 -9.63 7.34 -25.82
CA GLY A 284 -9.99 7.74 -27.17
C GLY A 284 -10.01 6.58 -28.18
N GLY A 285 -10.41 6.86 -29.42
CA GLY A 285 -10.43 5.89 -30.52
C GLY A 285 -9.06 5.65 -31.16
N ASP A 286 -8.05 5.40 -30.34
CA ASP A 286 -6.69 5.02 -30.77
C ASP A 286 -6.31 3.67 -30.15
N TYR A 287 -5.38 2.96 -30.79
CA TYR A 287 -4.79 1.76 -30.23
C TYR A 287 -3.60 2.15 -29.34
N PHE A 288 -3.71 1.89 -28.04
CA PHE A 288 -2.66 2.22 -27.09
C PHE A 288 -1.77 1.00 -26.80
N GLN A 289 -0.47 1.15 -27.06
CA GLN A 289 0.54 0.17 -26.71
C GLN A 289 1.19 0.55 -25.38
N TYR A 290 1.30 -0.42 -24.47
CA TYR A 290 2.02 -0.26 -23.22
C TYR A 290 3.51 -0.52 -23.40
N ASP A 291 4.32 0.46 -23.05
CA ASP A 291 5.78 0.34 -22.96
C ASP A 291 6.17 0.24 -21.48
N GLU A 292 6.53 -0.97 -21.07
CA GLU A 292 6.93 -1.28 -19.69
C GLU A 292 8.22 -0.55 -19.28
N ALA A 293 9.15 -0.36 -20.22
CA ALA A 293 10.44 0.28 -19.94
C ALA A 293 10.32 1.79 -19.74
N ARG A 294 9.31 2.41 -20.36
CA ARG A 294 9.01 3.83 -20.22
C ARG A 294 7.86 4.11 -19.26
N GLN A 295 7.18 3.07 -18.77
CA GLN A 295 5.96 3.19 -17.95
C GLN A 295 4.96 4.13 -18.62
N GLU A 296 4.72 3.93 -19.93
CA GLU A 296 3.87 4.79 -20.75
C GLU A 296 2.85 3.99 -21.58
N LEU A 297 1.66 4.55 -21.76
CA LEU A 297 0.72 4.14 -22.82
C LEU A 297 0.89 5.09 -23.99
N ARG A 298 1.19 4.57 -25.18
CA ARG A 298 1.39 5.35 -26.40
C ARG A 298 0.36 4.98 -27.45
N GLY A 299 -0.36 5.99 -27.93
CA GLY A 299 -1.27 5.86 -29.06
C GLY A 299 -0.51 5.65 -30.36
N GLU A 300 -0.87 4.64 -31.13
CA GLU A 300 -0.23 4.27 -32.38
C GLU A 300 -0.48 5.31 -33.48
N ARG A 301 -1.74 5.73 -33.64
CA ARG A 301 -2.14 6.67 -34.70
C ARG A 301 -1.96 8.13 -34.30
N THR A 302 -2.31 8.48 -33.07
CA THR A 302 -2.27 9.87 -32.58
C THR A 302 -0.90 10.27 -32.06
N GLY A 303 -0.07 9.30 -31.66
CA GLY A 303 1.21 9.55 -31.03
C GLY A 303 1.12 10.12 -29.60
N ILE A 304 -0.09 10.27 -29.05
CA ILE A 304 -0.34 10.75 -27.67
C ILE A 304 0.30 9.76 -26.69
N ARG A 305 0.89 10.29 -25.61
CA ARG A 305 1.55 9.48 -24.58
C ARG A 305 1.01 9.86 -23.22
N TYR A 306 0.72 8.84 -22.41
CA TYR A 306 0.38 8.98 -21.01
C TYR A 306 1.43 8.25 -20.18
N ARG A 307 2.14 9.00 -19.34
CA ARG A 307 3.26 8.52 -18.54
C ARG A 307 2.92 8.60 -17.06
N LEU A 308 3.60 7.78 -16.27
CA LEU A 308 3.60 7.90 -14.83
C LEU A 308 4.07 9.32 -14.42
N GLY A 309 3.27 10.02 -13.62
CA GLY A 309 3.52 11.39 -13.18
C GLY A 309 2.91 12.50 -14.04
N ASP A 310 2.32 12.17 -15.19
CA ASP A 310 1.63 13.17 -16.01
C ASP A 310 0.39 13.72 -15.28
N ARG A 311 0.14 15.02 -15.46
CA ARG A 311 -1.09 15.66 -15.00
C ARG A 311 -2.18 15.51 -16.05
N VAL A 312 -3.36 15.10 -15.60
CA VAL A 312 -4.54 14.89 -16.44
C VAL A 312 -5.77 15.51 -15.80
N HIS A 313 -6.75 15.88 -16.62
CA HIS A 313 -8.07 16.29 -16.14
C HIS A 313 -9.06 15.16 -16.35
N VAL A 314 -9.78 14.81 -15.30
CA VAL A 314 -10.65 13.63 -15.27
C VAL A 314 -12.04 13.98 -14.77
N LEU A 315 -13.04 13.33 -15.34
CA LEU A 315 -14.43 13.35 -14.90
C LEU A 315 -14.70 12.09 -14.09
N VAL A 316 -15.33 12.23 -12.93
CA VAL A 316 -15.84 11.07 -12.15
C VAL A 316 -17.03 10.47 -12.88
N SER A 317 -16.81 9.39 -13.63
CA SER A 317 -17.83 8.79 -14.50
C SER A 317 -18.69 7.77 -13.75
N ARG A 318 -18.07 6.94 -12.91
CA ARG A 318 -18.77 5.92 -12.12
C ARG A 318 -18.07 5.65 -10.80
N VAL A 319 -18.88 5.38 -9.77
CA VAL A 319 -18.42 4.90 -8.46
C VAL A 319 -19.19 3.63 -8.12
N ASP A 320 -18.46 2.54 -7.92
CA ASP A 320 -19.00 1.22 -7.58
C ASP A 320 -18.60 0.85 -6.15
N LEU A 321 -19.57 0.85 -5.24
CA LEU A 321 -19.34 0.60 -3.82
C LEU A 321 -19.06 -0.87 -3.52
N ASP A 322 -19.66 -1.79 -4.27
CA ASP A 322 -19.51 -3.23 -4.09
C ASP A 322 -18.15 -3.69 -4.62
N ALA A 323 -17.77 -3.18 -5.80
CA ALA A 323 -16.45 -3.45 -6.37
C ALA A 323 -15.33 -2.61 -5.74
N ARG A 324 -15.67 -1.59 -4.93
CA ARG A 324 -14.74 -0.59 -4.34
C ARG A 324 -13.87 0.08 -5.42
N LYS A 325 -14.50 0.42 -6.55
CA LYS A 325 -13.86 0.98 -7.73
C LYS A 325 -14.42 2.35 -8.08
N ILE A 326 -13.53 3.24 -8.48
CA ILE A 326 -13.86 4.55 -9.03
C ILE A 326 -13.32 4.58 -10.45
N GLU A 327 -14.19 4.88 -11.40
CA GLU A 327 -13.86 5.01 -12.81
C GLU A 327 -13.87 6.48 -13.20
N PHE A 328 -12.90 6.82 -14.05
CA PHE A 328 -12.69 8.15 -14.56
C PHE A 328 -12.75 8.13 -16.09
N SER A 329 -13.26 9.22 -16.66
CA SER A 329 -13.16 9.50 -18.09
C SER A 329 -12.23 10.70 -18.30
N LEU A 330 -11.38 10.63 -19.32
CA LEU A 330 -10.47 11.73 -19.61
C LEU A 330 -11.24 12.93 -20.18
N VAL A 331 -11.06 14.11 -19.59
CA VAL A 331 -11.61 15.35 -20.15
C VAL A 331 -10.62 15.89 -21.17
N LYS A 332 -11.02 15.90 -22.44
CA LYS A 332 -10.23 16.53 -23.49
C LYS A 332 -10.23 18.04 -23.26
N SER A 333 -9.05 18.64 -23.07
CA SER A 333 -8.92 20.09 -23.16
C SER A 333 -9.28 20.51 -24.58
N VAL A 334 -10.28 21.37 -24.71
CA VAL A 334 -10.62 22.01 -25.98
C VAL A 334 -9.45 22.93 -26.33
N GLY A 335 -8.57 22.52 -27.25
CA GLY A 335 -7.50 23.38 -27.76
C GLY A 335 -6.15 22.76 -28.09
N LEU A 336 -6.05 21.47 -28.43
CA LEU A 336 -4.83 20.89 -29.00
C LEU A 336 -5.11 20.42 -30.43
N GLU A 337 -5.04 21.36 -31.38
CA GLU A 337 -4.75 21.05 -32.78
C GLU A 337 -3.28 20.61 -32.89
N PRO A 338 -2.97 19.51 -33.60
CA PRO A 338 -1.61 19.01 -33.72
C PRO A 338 -0.83 19.89 -34.72
N GLY A 339 -0.13 20.92 -34.24
CA GLY A 339 0.77 21.71 -35.10
C GLY A 339 1.24 23.08 -34.63
N GLY A 340 0.80 23.60 -33.48
CA GLY A 340 1.15 24.95 -33.04
C GLY A 340 2.24 25.01 -31.97
N THR A 341 3.44 25.48 -32.31
CA THR A 341 4.42 25.99 -31.34
C THR A 341 3.87 27.27 -30.70
N THR A 342 3.34 27.21 -29.47
CA THR A 342 3.23 28.43 -28.64
C THR A 342 3.03 28.18 -27.15
N ASN A 343 3.84 28.90 -26.38
CA ASN A 343 3.75 29.30 -24.96
C ASN A 343 2.95 28.43 -23.97
N ARG A 344 3.73 27.67 -23.19
CA ARG A 344 3.39 26.89 -21.99
C ARG A 344 2.77 27.67 -20.80
N ARG A 345 2.41 28.96 -20.98
CA ARG A 345 2.01 29.87 -19.89
C ARG A 345 0.51 30.20 -19.84
N GLN A 346 -0.32 29.67 -20.75
CA GLN A 346 -1.76 29.96 -20.80
C GLN A 346 -2.67 28.74 -20.58
N ILE A 347 -2.12 27.62 -20.10
CA ILE A 347 -2.91 26.47 -19.68
C ILE A 347 -3.07 26.59 -18.16
N ILE A 348 -4.30 26.42 -17.67
CA ILE A 348 -4.75 26.44 -16.25
C ILE A 348 -5.30 27.81 -15.81
N LEU A 349 -6.57 28.06 -16.13
CA LEU A 349 -7.49 28.87 -15.29
C LEU A 349 -8.91 28.29 -15.42
N ALA A 350 -9.06 27.01 -15.07
CA ALA A 350 -10.34 26.41 -14.70
C ALA A 350 -10.12 25.74 -13.34
N SER A 351 -10.86 26.19 -12.33
CA SER A 351 -10.60 26.01 -10.90
C SER A 351 -10.32 24.57 -10.46
N ASP A 352 -9.34 24.41 -9.55
CA ASP A 352 -8.96 23.19 -8.81
C ASP A 352 -10.07 22.56 -7.93
N THR A 353 -11.29 23.10 -7.98
CA THR A 353 -12.43 22.69 -7.16
C THR A 353 -13.56 22.21 -8.07
N GLY A 354 -13.89 20.93 -7.95
CA GLY A 354 -14.93 20.18 -8.68
C GLY A 354 -16.10 21.02 -9.18
N ARG A 355 -16.02 21.48 -10.44
CA ARG A 355 -17.16 22.12 -11.09
C ARG A 355 -18.08 21.02 -11.63
N PRO A 356 -19.40 21.10 -11.41
CA PRO A 356 -20.34 20.18 -12.04
C PRO A 356 -20.30 20.40 -13.56
N ASN A 357 -20.04 19.33 -14.31
CA ASN A 357 -20.01 19.40 -15.76
C ASN A 357 -21.43 19.55 -16.31
N LYS A 358 -21.78 20.76 -16.79
CA LYS A 358 -23.10 21.06 -17.38
C LYS A 358 -23.43 20.24 -18.63
N LYS A 359 -22.44 19.58 -19.25
CA LYS A 359 -22.63 18.72 -20.44
C LYS A 359 -22.83 17.23 -20.12
N ALA A 360 -22.63 16.81 -18.86
CA ALA A 360 -22.77 15.42 -18.42
C ALA A 360 -24.13 15.10 -17.77
N ALA A 361 -25.12 16.01 -17.87
CA ALA A 361 -26.47 15.71 -17.43
C ALA A 361 -27.05 14.54 -18.25
N PRO A 362 -27.71 13.54 -17.63
CA PRO A 362 -28.35 12.47 -18.37
C PRO A 362 -29.41 13.08 -19.31
N LYS A 363 -29.39 12.67 -20.57
CA LYS A 363 -30.44 13.04 -21.54
C LYS A 363 -31.79 12.69 -20.92
N LYS A 364 -32.57 13.71 -20.56
CA LYS A 364 -33.95 13.57 -20.08
C LYS A 364 -34.74 12.77 -21.12
N GLY A 365 -35.15 11.56 -20.75
CA GLY A 365 -36.20 10.82 -21.42
C GLY A 365 -37.48 11.65 -21.41
N ARG A 366 -38.09 11.79 -22.58
CA ARG A 366 -39.29 12.56 -22.86
C ARG A 366 -40.50 11.95 -22.14
N THR A 367 -41.34 12.81 -21.60
CA THR A 367 -42.52 12.56 -20.76
C THR A 367 -43.60 11.71 -21.42
N SER A 368 -44.23 10.82 -20.63
CA SER A 368 -45.66 10.49 -20.79
C SER A 368 -46.37 10.74 -19.46
N SER A 369 -47.45 11.50 -19.56
CA SER A 369 -48.30 11.99 -18.49
C SER A 369 -49.17 10.89 -17.88
N LYS A 370 -49.27 10.88 -16.54
CA LYS A 370 -50.48 10.56 -15.78
C LYS A 370 -50.25 10.90 -14.30
N GLU A 371 -50.96 11.91 -13.81
CA GLU A 371 -51.09 12.19 -12.38
C GLU A 371 -51.81 11.03 -11.66
N PRO A 372 -51.50 10.82 -10.37
CA PRO A 372 -52.58 10.60 -9.42
C PRO A 372 -52.51 11.54 -8.21
N GLN A 373 -53.71 11.76 -7.67
CA GLN A 373 -54.13 12.78 -6.71
C GLN A 373 -53.45 12.72 -5.33
N LYS A 374 -53.43 13.89 -4.69
CA LYS A 374 -53.10 14.15 -3.28
C LYS A 374 -53.93 13.29 -2.31
N HIS A 375 -53.29 12.79 -1.25
CA HIS A 375 -53.94 12.70 0.05
C HIS A 375 -53.03 13.13 1.21
N ALA A 376 -53.63 13.99 2.03
CA ALA A 376 -53.38 14.46 3.38
C ALA A 376 -52.13 13.98 4.15
N GLY A 377 -51.44 14.95 4.74
CA GLY A 377 -50.36 14.74 5.69
C GLY A 377 -50.82 14.20 7.05
N VAL A 378 -49.88 13.59 7.77
CA VAL A 378 -49.98 13.33 9.21
C VAL A 378 -48.70 13.80 9.86
N ASN A 379 -48.91 14.53 10.95
CA ASN A 379 -47.99 15.39 11.67
C ASN A 379 -47.11 14.60 12.64
N VAL A 380 -45.90 15.12 12.83
CA VAL A 380 -44.86 14.66 13.77
C VAL A 380 -45.19 15.20 15.15
N ASN A 381 -45.55 14.33 16.10
CA ASN A 381 -45.32 14.45 17.55
C ASN A 381 -46.20 13.45 18.33
N ALA A 382 -45.63 12.29 18.70
CA ALA A 382 -46.13 11.45 19.79
C ALA A 382 -45.05 10.45 20.23
N ALA A 383 -44.04 10.92 20.97
CA ALA A 383 -43.14 10.05 21.71
C ALA A 383 -42.95 10.64 23.11
N LYS A 384 -43.95 10.41 23.98
CA LYS A 384 -43.86 10.55 25.44
C LYS A 384 -45.16 10.01 26.06
N SER A 385 -45.17 8.74 26.45
CA SER A 385 -45.82 8.21 27.67
C SER A 385 -46.03 6.70 27.58
N ALA A 386 -45.77 6.00 28.70
CA ALA A 386 -46.00 4.59 28.99
C ALA A 386 -44.95 3.60 28.41
N GLY A 387 -44.35 2.69 29.18
CA GLY A 387 -44.59 2.31 30.56
C GLY A 387 -43.49 1.39 31.08
N ASN A 388 -43.24 1.54 32.37
CA ASN A 388 -42.45 0.71 33.27
C ASN A 388 -43.04 -0.71 33.39
N LEU A 389 -42.19 -1.74 33.62
CA LEU A 389 -42.43 -3.11 34.15
C LEU A 389 -41.41 -4.06 33.49
N GLY A 390 -40.60 -4.87 34.16
CA GLY A 390 -40.46 -5.23 35.56
C GLY A 390 -39.29 -6.22 35.69
N ALA A 391 -38.72 -6.30 36.90
CA ALA A 391 -37.64 -7.20 37.27
C ALA A 391 -38.10 -8.66 37.35
N ASN A 392 -37.20 -9.58 36.99
CA ASN A 392 -36.82 -10.78 37.73
C ASN A 392 -35.52 -11.35 37.17
#